data_AF-A0A967G7N7-F1
#
_entry.id   AF-A0A967G7N7-F1
#
_cell.length_a   1.000
_cell.length_b   1.000
_cell.length_c   1.000
_cell.angle_alpha   90.00
_cell.angle_beta   90.00
_cell.angle_gamma   90.00
#
_symmetry.space_group_name_H-M   'P 1'
#
loop_
_entity.id
_entity.type
_entity.pdbx_description
1 polymer ?
#
loop_
_entity_poly.entity_id
_entity_poly.type
_entity_poly.pdbx_seq_one_letter_code
_entity_poly.pdbx_strand_id
1 'polypeptide(L)'
;AHAGLNPEKGINAIQLAAKAIARLKLGKLDPESTANIGVIAGGKASNIIPESVLLQGEVRSHTVKLLEQHTEHIKSVFQKEIDSWSDPDGYVAGIPSLNFSIIDDYPLLKL
;
A
#
# COMPACT_ATOMS: atom_id res chain seq x y z
N ALA A 1 6.83 14.16 -13.00
CA ALA A 1 7.70 15.28 -12.57
C ALA A 1 9.17 14.88 -12.65
N HIS A 2 10.06 15.83 -12.97
CA HIS A 2 11.52 15.60 -12.90
C HIS A 2 11.99 15.86 -11.47
N ALA A 3 12.65 14.88 -10.85
CA ALA A 3 12.96 14.90 -9.42
C ALA A 3 13.87 16.07 -9.01
N GLY A 4 14.75 16.53 -9.90
CA GLY A 4 15.68 17.63 -9.63
C GLY A 4 15.25 19.02 -10.11
N LEU A 5 14.14 19.15 -10.83
CA LEU A 5 13.72 20.45 -11.40
C LEU A 5 12.39 20.94 -10.85
N ASN A 6 11.42 20.03 -10.72
CA ASN A 6 10.05 20.36 -10.35
C ASN A 6 9.36 19.17 -9.66
N PRO A 7 9.95 18.62 -8.58
CA PRO A 7 9.41 17.46 -7.88
C PRO A 7 7.99 17.67 -7.36
N GLU A 8 7.63 18.91 -6.99
CA GLU A 8 6.32 19.32 -6.48
C GLU A 8 5.18 19.10 -7.50
N LYS A 9 5.49 19.02 -8.79
CA LYS A 9 4.48 18.73 -9.84
C LYS A 9 4.14 17.24 -9.96
N GLY A 10 4.59 16.40 -9.04
CA GLY A 10 4.36 14.96 -9.08
C GLY A 10 4.01 14.39 -7.72
N ILE A 11 3.20 13.33 -7.74
CA ILE A 11 2.87 12.55 -6.56
C ILE A 11 3.84 11.38 -6.49
N ASN A 12 4.61 11.28 -5.40
CA ASN A 12 5.53 10.16 -5.21
C ASN A 12 4.78 8.94 -4.66
N ALA A 13 4.38 8.03 -5.55
CA ALA A 13 3.61 6.84 -5.19
C ALA A 13 4.37 5.91 -4.23
N ILE A 14 5.68 5.77 -4.40
CA ILE A 14 6.54 4.97 -3.50
C ILE A 14 6.51 5.55 -2.09
N GLN A 15 6.58 6.88 -1.94
CA GLN A 15 6.53 7.53 -0.64
C GLN A 15 5.19 7.32 0.05
N LEU A 16 4.07 7.44 -0.67
CA LEU A 16 2.73 7.17 -0.13
C LEU A 16 2.61 5.71 0.34
N ALA A 17 3.03 4.76 -0.49
CA ALA A 17 3.03 3.35 -0.13
C ALA A 17 3.90 3.09 1.12
N ALA A 18 5.11 3.65 1.17
CA ALA A 18 6.01 3.48 2.32
C ALA A 18 5.39 4.01 3.63
N LYS A 19 4.71 5.17 3.58
CA LYS A 19 4.01 5.73 4.74
C LYS A 19 2.86 4.83 5.21
N ALA A 20 2.09 4.28 4.28
CA ALA A 20 1.03 3.32 4.61
C ALA A 20 1.60 2.04 5.22
N ILE A 21 2.64 1.46 4.62
CA ILE A 21 3.32 0.24 5.13
C ILE A 21 3.87 0.47 6.55
N ALA A 22 4.48 1.62 6.81
CA ALA A 22 5.03 1.95 8.12
C ALA A 22 3.97 2.01 9.24
N ARG A 23 2.68 2.13 8.89
CA ARG A 23 1.55 2.11 9.84
C ARG A 23 0.95 0.72 10.04
N LEU A 24 1.37 -0.27 9.24
CA LEU A 24 0.87 -1.64 9.35
C LEU A 24 1.70 -2.43 10.36
N LYS A 25 1.00 -3.33 11.06
CA LYS A 25 1.66 -4.48 11.70
C LYS A 25 1.83 -5.56 10.63
N LEU A 26 3.05 -6.05 10.44
CA LEU A 26 3.39 -7.16 9.55
C LEU A 26 4.08 -8.28 10.34
N GLY A 27 4.17 -9.47 9.77
CA GLY A 27 4.56 -10.70 10.47
C GLY A 27 3.38 -11.27 11.26
N LYS A 28 3.61 -11.59 12.54
CA LYS A 28 2.56 -12.15 13.41
C LYS A 28 1.61 -11.05 13.90
N LEU A 29 0.36 -11.09 13.46
CA LEU A 29 -0.67 -10.09 13.79
C LEU A 29 -1.31 -10.40 15.15
N ASP A 30 -1.66 -11.66 15.36
CA ASP A 30 -2.28 -12.23 16.56
C ASP A 30 -1.90 -13.73 16.65
N PRO A 31 -2.39 -14.52 17.64
CA PRO A 31 -2.04 -15.93 17.76
C PRO A 31 -2.31 -16.78 16.51
N GLU A 32 -3.31 -16.40 15.70
CA GLU A 32 -3.88 -17.19 14.60
C GLU A 32 -3.62 -16.61 13.21
N SER A 33 -3.10 -15.38 13.12
CA SER A 33 -3.00 -14.63 11.87
C SER A 33 -1.61 -14.05 11.59
N THR A 34 -1.23 -14.02 10.31
CA THR A 34 0.00 -13.40 9.81
C THR A 34 -0.27 -12.55 8.58
N ALA A 35 0.51 -11.50 8.37
CA ALA A 35 0.54 -10.77 7.10
C ALA A 35 1.96 -10.44 6.65
N ASN A 36 2.15 -10.37 5.35
CA ASN A 36 3.43 -10.02 4.73
C ASN A 36 3.21 -9.19 3.47
N ILE A 37 4.12 -8.27 3.17
CA ILE A 37 4.24 -7.62 1.86
C ILE A 37 5.52 -8.15 1.24
N GLY A 38 5.39 -9.10 0.33
CA GLY A 38 6.51 -9.82 -0.25
C GLY A 38 7.11 -9.16 -1.49
N VAL A 39 6.34 -8.32 -2.18
CA VAL A 39 6.79 -7.66 -3.41
C VAL A 39 6.47 -6.18 -3.35
N ILE A 40 7.47 -5.36 -3.70
CA ILE A 40 7.33 -3.92 -3.93
C ILE A 40 8.05 -3.61 -5.24
N ALA A 41 7.34 -3.00 -6.19
CA ALA A 41 7.90 -2.62 -7.48
C ALA A 41 7.37 -1.25 -7.93
N GLY A 42 8.26 -0.32 -8.24
CA GLY A 42 7.88 1.02 -8.68
C GLY A 42 9.10 1.86 -9.05
N GLY A 43 8.86 2.96 -9.77
CA GLY A 43 9.92 3.82 -10.30
C GLY A 43 10.54 3.31 -11.59
N LYS A 44 11.03 4.24 -12.40
CA LYS A 44 11.64 3.98 -13.72
C LYS A 44 13.10 4.47 -13.80
N ALA A 45 13.40 5.57 -13.11
CA ALA A 45 14.74 6.15 -13.02
C ALA A 45 14.83 7.02 -11.76
N SER A 46 16.06 7.24 -11.25
CA SER A 46 16.29 8.03 -10.03
C SER A 46 15.96 9.52 -10.17
N ASN A 47 15.91 10.04 -11.40
CA ASN A 47 15.57 11.43 -11.69
C ASN A 47 14.08 11.66 -12.02
N ILE A 48 13.22 10.66 -11.82
CA ILE A 48 11.79 10.73 -12.11
C ILE A 48 11.00 10.47 -10.82
N ILE A 49 10.05 11.36 -10.48
CA ILE A 49 9.10 11.11 -9.40
C ILE A 49 8.19 9.94 -9.81
N PRO A 50 8.14 8.83 -9.04
CA PRO A 50 7.44 7.61 -9.44
C PRO A 50 5.92 7.82 -9.36
N GLU A 51 5.26 7.69 -10.52
CA GLU A 51 3.80 7.85 -10.66
C GLU A 51 2.99 6.68 -10.12
N SER A 52 3.60 5.50 -9.99
CA SER A 52 2.94 4.28 -9.52
C SER A 52 3.90 3.38 -8.75
N VAL A 53 3.31 2.56 -7.89
CA VAL A 53 3.97 1.47 -7.18
C VAL A 53 3.00 0.31 -7.06
N LEU A 54 3.50 -0.89 -7.31
CA LEU A 54 2.81 -2.15 -7.13
C LEU A 54 3.29 -2.78 -5.82
N LEU A 55 2.34 -3.23 -5.01
CA LEU A 55 2.59 -4.02 -3.81
C LEU A 55 1.88 -5.36 -3.97
N GLN A 56 2.54 -6.44 -3.55
CA GLN A 56 1.90 -7.74 -3.40
C GLN A 56 2.23 -8.30 -2.03
N GLY A 57 1.22 -8.84 -1.38
CA GLY A 57 1.31 -9.39 -0.03
C GLY A 57 0.33 -10.52 0.18
N GLU A 58 0.44 -11.15 1.34
CA GLU A 58 -0.46 -12.20 1.78
C GLU A 58 -0.95 -11.92 3.19
N VAL A 59 -2.18 -12.34 3.47
CA VAL A 59 -2.75 -12.44 4.81
C VAL A 59 -3.18 -13.88 4.98
N ARG A 60 -2.82 -14.50 6.11
CA ARG A 60 -3.23 -15.85 6.48
C ARG A 60 -3.84 -15.84 7.86
N SER A 61 -4.87 -16.66 8.06
CA SER A 61 -5.55 -16.81 9.33
C SER A 61 -6.22 -18.18 9.43
N HIS A 62 -6.35 -18.71 10.64
CA HIS A 62 -7.14 -19.92 10.91
C HIS A 62 -8.66 -19.67 10.88
N THR A 63 -9.10 -18.41 10.95
CA THR A 63 -10.52 -18.05 10.89
C THR A 63 -10.81 -17.04 9.77
N VAL A 64 -11.93 -17.23 9.07
CA VAL A 64 -12.40 -16.33 7.99
C VAL A 64 -12.63 -14.91 8.54
N LYS A 65 -13.23 -14.80 9.73
CA LYS A 65 -13.49 -13.50 10.36
C LYS A 65 -12.21 -12.69 10.57
N LEU A 66 -11.15 -13.29 11.12
CA LEU A 66 -9.89 -12.59 11.31
C LEU A 66 -9.20 -12.29 9.98
N LEU A 67 -9.30 -13.19 8.99
CA LEU A 67 -8.77 -12.98 7.64
C LEU A 67 -9.37 -11.71 7.01
N GLU A 68 -10.70 -11.60 7.02
CA GLU A 68 -11.43 -10.45 6.51
C GLU A 68 -11.07 -9.17 7.27
N GLN A 69 -11.03 -9.24 8.60
CA GLN A 69 -10.69 -8.10 9.46
C GLN A 69 -9.30 -7.53 9.17
N HIS A 70 -8.28 -8.40 9.07
CA HIS A 70 -6.92 -7.97 8.79
C HIS A 70 -6.76 -7.45 7.36
N THR A 71 -7.42 -8.10 6.40
CA THR A 71 -7.41 -7.66 5.00
C THR A 71 -8.04 -6.28 4.84
N GLU A 72 -9.21 -6.05 5.45
CA GLU A 72 -9.88 -4.75 5.42
C GLU A 72 -9.08 -3.70 6.19
N HIS A 73 -8.44 -4.07 7.32
CA HIS A 73 -7.56 -3.15 8.04
C HIS A 73 -6.41 -2.67 7.15
N ILE A 74 -5.71 -3.58 6.46
CA ILE A 74 -4.62 -3.23 5.54
C ILE A 74 -5.13 -2.27 4.46
N LYS A 75 -6.21 -2.62 3.77
CA LYS A 75 -6.84 -1.76 2.76
C LYS A 75 -7.18 -0.37 3.31
N SER A 76 -7.78 -0.31 4.50
CA SER A 76 -8.17 0.95 5.14
C SER A 76 -6.97 1.85 5.47
N VAL A 77 -5.82 1.29 5.82
CA VAL A 77 -4.60 2.06 6.12
C VAL A 77 -4.04 2.69 4.85
N PHE A 78 -4.00 1.95 3.74
CA PHE A 78 -3.61 2.50 2.44
C PHE A 78 -4.60 3.57 1.97
N GLN A 79 -5.90 3.30 2.07
CA GLN A 79 -6.92 4.25 1.65
C GLN A 79 -6.84 5.54 2.46
N LYS A 80 -6.67 5.47 3.79
CA LYS A 80 -6.50 6.65 4.64
C LYS A 80 -5.26 7.47 4.29
N GLU A 81 -4.15 6.83 3.96
CA GLU A 81 -2.94 7.55 3.55
C GLU A 81 -3.18 8.32 2.24
N ILE A 82 -3.88 7.70 1.29
CA ILE A 82 -4.27 8.32 0.02
C ILE A 82 -5.27 9.46 0.23
N ASP A 83 -6.31 9.26 1.04
CA ASP A 83 -7.33 10.26 1.34
C ASP A 83 -6.75 11.46 2.13
N SER A 84 -5.70 11.22 2.92
CA SER A 84 -5.01 12.27 3.67
C SER A 84 -4.02 13.08 2.83
N TRP A 85 -3.73 12.63 1.60
CA TRP A 85 -2.81 13.35 0.73
C TRP A 85 -3.43 14.69 0.30
N SER A 86 -2.61 15.73 0.32
CA SER A 86 -2.99 17.06 -0.12
C SER A 86 -1.83 17.72 -0.84
N ASP A 87 -2.18 18.66 -1.71
CA ASP A 87 -1.26 19.55 -2.41
C ASP A 87 -1.61 21.00 -2.04
N PRO A 88 -1.05 21.53 -0.95
CA PRO A 88 -1.39 22.87 -0.46
C PRO A 88 -0.96 23.98 -1.45
N ASP A 89 0.04 23.72 -2.28
CA ASP A 89 0.60 24.69 -3.22
C ASP A 89 -0.06 24.61 -4.62
N GLY A 90 -0.83 23.54 -4.89
CA GLY A 90 -1.65 23.40 -6.09
C GLY A 90 -0.86 23.14 -7.39
N TYR A 91 0.31 22.53 -7.28
CA TYR A 91 1.17 22.20 -8.43
C TYR A 91 0.74 20.96 -9.22
N VAL A 92 -0.06 20.08 -8.62
CA VAL A 92 -0.38 18.76 -9.15
C VAL A 92 -1.76 18.74 -9.82
N ALA A 93 -1.81 18.28 -11.06
CA ALA A 93 -3.06 18.02 -11.77
C ALA A 93 -3.56 16.59 -11.48
N GLY A 94 -4.09 16.35 -10.28
CA GLY A 94 -4.70 15.06 -9.92
C GLY A 94 -4.63 14.71 -8.43
N ILE A 95 -5.24 13.57 -8.10
CA ILE A 95 -5.20 12.98 -6.77
C ILE A 95 -4.66 11.53 -6.86
N PRO A 96 -3.97 11.03 -5.82
CA PRO A 96 -3.61 9.62 -5.77
C PRO A 96 -4.86 8.75 -5.68
N SER A 97 -4.73 7.49 -6.11
CA SER A 97 -5.80 6.51 -6.01
C SER A 97 -5.25 5.13 -5.63
N LEU A 98 -6.11 4.30 -5.05
CA LEU A 98 -5.80 2.92 -4.69
C LEU A 98 -6.57 1.98 -5.60
N ASN A 99 -5.87 1.06 -6.26
CA ASN A 99 -6.47 -0.17 -6.76
C ASN A 99 -6.10 -1.31 -5.81
N PHE A 100 -7.09 -1.97 -5.23
CA PHE A 100 -6.91 -3.06 -4.29
C PHE A 100 -7.73 -4.26 -4.75
N SER A 101 -7.05 -5.38 -5.01
CA SER A 101 -7.67 -6.63 -5.45
C SER A 101 -7.30 -7.73 -4.47
N ILE A 102 -8.28 -8.56 -4.10
CA ILE A 102 -8.10 -9.74 -3.26
C ILE A 102 -8.22 -10.95 -4.17
N ILE A 103 -7.24 -11.85 -4.09
CA ILE A 103 -7.24 -13.14 -4.79
C ILE A 103 -7.24 -14.20 -3.70
N ASP A 104 -8.31 -14.98 -3.63
CA ASP A 104 -8.40 -16.12 -2.72
C ASP A 104 -7.54 -17.25 -3.30
N ASP A 105 -6.30 -17.31 -2.85
CA ASP A 105 -5.36 -18.36 -3.22
C ASP A 105 -5.13 -19.25 -1.99
N TYR A 106 -5.34 -20.56 -2.17
CA TYR A 106 -5.25 -21.63 -1.16
C TYR A 106 -6.38 -21.72 -0.11
N PRO A 107 -6.76 -22.95 0.33
CA PRO A 107 -7.77 -23.15 1.38
C PRO A 107 -7.29 -22.66 2.75
N LEU A 108 -8.24 -22.44 3.68
CA LEU A 108 -7.97 -22.08 5.09
C LEU A 108 -6.77 -22.84 5.68
N LEU A 109 -5.97 -22.14 6.49
CA LEU A 109 -4.75 -22.69 7.08
C LEU A 109 -5.12 -23.83 8.06
N LYS A 110 -5.07 -25.06 7.57
CA LYS A 110 -5.24 -26.28 8.37
C LYS A 110 -3.88 -26.63 8.95
N LEU A 111 -3.79 -26.65 10.29
CA LEU A 111 -2.69 -27.30 10.99
C LEU A 111 -2.81 -28.82 10.86
#